data_AF-A0A5C3QFV1-F1
#
_entry.id   AF-A0A5C3QFV1-F1
#
_cell.length_a   1.000
_cell.length_b   1.000
_cell.length_c   1.000
_cell.angle_alpha   90.00
_cell.angle_beta   90.00
_cell.angle_gamma   90.00
#
_symmetry.space_group_name_H-M   'P 1'
#
loop_
_entity.id
_entity.type
_entity.pdbx_description
1 polymer ?
#
loop_
_entity_poly.entity_id
_entity_poly.type
_entity_poly.pdbx_seq_one_letter_code
_entity_poly.pdbx_strand_id
1 'polypeptide(L)'
;MKHKGTKRKDRVANRLNPSGEHSISPARTPSHTYSFNVTATGTGDRYDYEQKYPADEQGEGMATNARVWRVYLDEAGQFDMDMVENFRDTVDVILVFAGLFSAIVSTLVSQTWLALQPDYSQIAAALLMELIAVQRSIAAGTPPDEVAPSSLNLDSSTAVNTDRWINGMFFVSLAVSLSTALLAVLVKQWIQAYVSPISGTPQHQGRVRHFRSMGIEQWHVPLIVGLLPTLLHLSLFLFFVGLIALLSTL
;
A
#
# COMPACT_ATOMS: atom_id res chain seq x y z
N MET A 1 49.13 35.48 -73.68
CA MET A 1 50.17 34.75 -74.44
C MET A 1 50.23 33.28 -73.98
N LYS A 2 50.89 32.41 -74.77
CA LYS A 2 51.07 30.94 -74.65
C LYS A 2 51.18 30.44 -73.17
N HIS A 3 50.56 29.35 -72.69
CA HIS A 3 50.35 27.96 -73.17
C HIS A 3 51.49 26.97 -72.81
N LYS A 4 51.11 25.85 -72.13
CA LYS A 4 51.78 24.54 -71.90
C LYS A 4 52.36 24.26 -70.49
N GLY A 5 52.06 23.06 -69.97
CA GLY A 5 52.46 22.57 -68.63
C GLY A 5 51.97 21.13 -68.34
N THR A 6 52.17 20.22 -69.28
CA THR A 6 51.65 18.83 -69.33
C THR A 6 52.71 17.87 -68.73
N LYS A 7 52.48 16.76 -67.99
CA LYS A 7 51.45 15.67 -67.96
C LYS A 7 51.66 14.80 -66.66
N ARG A 8 50.64 14.03 -66.18
CA ARG A 8 50.64 12.59 -65.69
C ARG A 8 51.90 11.96 -65.00
N LYS A 9 51.86 11.02 -64.03
CA LYS A 9 50.93 9.88 -63.73
C LYS A 9 51.07 9.32 -62.28
N ASP A 10 49.94 8.90 -61.71
CA ASP A 10 49.61 7.62 -61.01
C ASP A 10 50.53 6.94 -59.96
N ARG A 11 50.17 7.04 -58.65
CA ARG A 11 50.20 6.01 -57.55
C ARG A 11 50.03 6.73 -56.19
N VAL A 12 49.27 6.29 -55.17
CA VAL A 12 48.43 5.09 -54.90
C VAL A 12 47.09 5.56 -54.31
N ALA A 13 46.03 4.75 -54.44
CA ALA A 13 44.68 5.04 -53.95
C ALA A 13 44.51 4.92 -52.42
N ASN A 14 43.28 5.23 -51.96
CA ASN A 14 42.67 4.89 -50.67
C ASN A 14 42.90 5.87 -49.49
N ARG A 15 42.14 6.98 -49.48
CA ARG A 15 41.61 7.60 -48.26
C ARG A 15 40.09 7.75 -48.39
N LEU A 16 39.40 7.61 -47.26
CA LEU A 16 37.95 7.42 -47.19
C LEU A 16 37.13 8.69 -47.48
N ASN A 17 35.88 8.40 -47.81
CA ASN A 17 34.71 9.27 -47.98
C ASN A 17 34.59 10.45 -46.99
N PRO A 18 34.18 11.66 -47.43
CA PRO A 18 33.82 12.76 -46.55
C PRO A 18 32.32 12.74 -46.17
N SER A 19 32.01 12.77 -44.88
CA SER A 19 30.74 13.26 -44.35
C SER A 19 31.00 13.95 -43.00
N GLY A 20 30.55 15.19 -42.85
CA GLY A 20 30.61 15.89 -41.58
C GLY A 20 29.46 15.45 -40.67
N GLU A 21 29.74 14.55 -39.73
CA GLU A 21 28.80 14.27 -38.64
C GLU A 21 29.11 15.20 -37.46
N HIS A 22 28.21 16.14 -37.21
CA HIS A 22 28.17 16.91 -35.98
C HIS A 22 27.75 15.97 -34.84
N SER A 23 28.73 15.33 -34.19
CA SER A 23 28.48 14.46 -33.05
C SER A 23 28.08 15.32 -31.85
N ILE A 24 26.76 15.57 -31.73
CA ILE A 24 26.16 16.13 -30.52
C ILE A 24 26.24 15.03 -29.46
N SER A 25 27.32 15.03 -28.67
CA SER A 25 27.33 14.31 -27.40
C SER A 25 26.13 14.80 -26.58
N PRO A 26 25.24 13.92 -26.08
CA PRO A 26 24.24 14.34 -25.13
C PRO A 26 24.98 14.87 -23.91
N ALA A 27 24.79 16.15 -23.59
CA ALA A 27 25.36 16.75 -22.41
C ALA A 27 24.92 15.93 -21.21
N ARG A 28 25.88 15.25 -20.56
CA ARG A 28 25.63 14.56 -19.29
C ARG A 28 25.23 15.63 -18.29
N THR A 29 23.93 15.75 -18.07
CA THR A 29 23.35 16.62 -17.04
C THR A 29 24.08 16.32 -15.74
N PRO A 30 24.59 17.33 -15.01
CA PRO A 30 25.16 17.07 -13.71
C PRO A 30 24.02 16.62 -12.80
N SER A 31 23.93 15.31 -12.59
CA SER A 31 23.15 14.71 -11.52
C SER A 31 23.79 15.17 -10.23
N HIS A 32 23.35 16.33 -9.73
CA HIS A 32 23.58 16.80 -8.37
C HIS A 32 22.80 15.94 -7.38
N THR A 33 23.08 14.64 -7.40
CA THR A 33 22.92 13.78 -6.24
C THR A 33 23.87 14.34 -5.21
N TYR A 34 23.36 15.16 -4.29
CA TYR A 34 24.07 15.47 -3.07
C TYR A 34 24.17 14.19 -2.25
N SER A 35 25.18 13.39 -2.55
CA SER A 35 25.66 12.35 -1.65
C SER A 35 25.94 13.01 -0.31
N PHE A 36 25.26 12.56 0.73
CA PHE A 36 25.35 13.10 2.09
C PHE A 36 26.69 12.70 2.73
N ASN A 37 27.80 13.18 2.15
CA ASN A 37 29.15 12.93 2.61
C ASN A 37 29.40 13.72 3.89
N VAL A 38 28.99 13.16 5.02
CA VAL A 38 29.37 13.62 6.35
C VAL A 38 30.81 13.21 6.62
N THR A 39 31.77 13.90 5.97
CA THR A 39 33.14 13.95 6.45
C THR A 39 33.19 14.89 7.66
N ALA A 40 32.75 14.38 8.81
CA ALA A 40 32.81 15.07 10.09
C ALA A 40 34.26 15.15 10.58
N THR A 41 35.02 16.12 10.07
CA THR A 41 36.30 16.53 10.66
C THR A 41 36.05 17.63 11.68
N GLY A 42 35.58 17.25 12.87
CA GLY A 42 35.39 18.18 13.98
C GLY A 42 34.53 17.57 15.08
N THR A 43 35.04 17.59 16.32
CA THR A 43 34.26 17.37 17.54
C THR A 43 33.46 18.63 17.88
N GLY A 44 32.59 19.05 16.94
CA GLY A 44 31.71 20.21 17.04
C GLY A 44 30.25 19.79 17.20
N ASP A 45 29.45 20.68 17.77
CA ASP A 45 28.03 20.42 17.99
C ASP A 45 27.30 20.27 16.64
N ARG A 46 26.43 19.25 16.51
CA ARG A 46 25.77 18.92 15.23
C ARG A 46 24.86 20.05 14.72
N TYR A 47 24.46 20.92 15.64
CA TYR A 47 23.58 22.07 15.45
C TYR A 47 24.33 23.41 15.33
N ASP A 48 25.67 23.41 15.20
CA ASP A 48 26.43 24.63 14.88
C ASP A 48 26.24 25.04 13.40
N TYR A 49 25.12 25.72 13.15
CA TYR A 49 24.76 26.25 11.85
C TYR A 49 25.64 27.41 11.38
N GLU A 50 26.37 28.06 12.28
CA GLU A 50 27.28 29.17 11.94
C GLU A 50 28.60 28.64 11.36
N GLN A 51 29.08 27.51 11.87
CA GLN A 51 30.21 26.76 11.31
C GLN A 51 29.80 25.98 10.05
N LYS A 52 28.60 25.39 9.99
CA LYS A 52 28.13 24.57 8.86
C LYS A 52 27.84 25.36 7.59
N TYR A 53 27.40 26.61 7.72
CA TYR A 53 27.11 27.50 6.58
C TYR A 53 27.73 28.89 6.82
N PRO A 54 28.59 29.43 5.94
CA PRO A 54 29.18 30.75 6.12
C PRO A 54 28.12 31.86 6.12
N ALA A 55 28.49 33.05 6.60
CA ALA A 55 27.58 34.20 6.63
C ALA A 55 27.33 34.75 5.21
N ASP A 56 26.08 35.10 4.92
CA ASP A 56 25.72 35.76 3.66
C ASP A 56 26.28 37.19 3.61
N GLU A 57 26.48 37.74 2.41
CA GLU A 57 26.90 39.13 2.25
C GLU A 57 25.86 40.11 2.82
N GLN A 58 26.30 41.31 3.21
CA GLN A 58 25.45 42.26 3.94
C GLN A 58 24.32 42.80 3.04
N GLY A 59 23.13 42.23 3.21
CA GLY A 59 21.94 42.49 2.39
C GLY A 59 21.39 41.24 1.68
N GLU A 60 22.18 40.17 1.58
CA GLU A 60 21.80 38.93 0.90
C GLU A 60 21.11 37.88 1.79
N GLY A 61 20.82 38.17 3.07
CA GLY A 61 20.19 37.22 4.00
C GLY A 61 18.78 36.71 3.59
N MET A 62 18.17 37.28 2.54
CA MET A 62 16.91 36.83 1.93
C MET A 62 17.10 36.22 0.51
N ALA A 63 18.32 36.22 -0.02
CA ALA A 63 18.64 35.78 -1.37
C ALA A 63 18.29 34.30 -1.61
N THR A 64 18.17 33.92 -2.87
CA THR A 64 17.70 32.59 -3.31
C THR A 64 18.55 31.43 -2.77
N ASN A 65 19.82 31.71 -2.43
CA ASN A 65 20.81 30.76 -1.92
C ASN A 65 21.25 31.03 -0.46
N ALA A 66 20.58 31.96 0.24
CA ALA A 66 20.97 32.46 1.57
C ALA A 66 21.05 31.35 2.63
N ARG A 67 21.90 31.57 3.65
CA ARG A 67 22.11 30.71 4.83
C ARG A 67 20.78 30.27 5.45
N VAL A 68 19.82 31.18 5.61
CA VAL A 68 18.50 30.88 6.22
C VAL A 68 17.75 29.75 5.51
N TRP A 69 17.77 29.70 4.17
CA TRP A 69 17.11 28.63 3.42
C TRP A 69 17.83 27.29 3.55
N ARG A 70 19.16 27.30 3.73
CA ARG A 70 19.97 26.08 3.94
C ARG A 70 19.74 25.50 5.32
N VAL A 71 19.77 26.33 6.36
CA VAL A 71 19.47 25.94 7.75
C VAL A 71 18.04 25.40 7.84
N TYR A 72 17.06 26.10 7.26
CA TYR A 72 15.67 25.64 7.22
C TYR A 72 15.52 24.25 6.56
N LEU A 73 16.15 24.04 5.40
CA LEU A 73 16.09 22.75 4.69
C LEU A 73 16.78 21.62 5.45
N ASP A 74 17.85 21.91 6.19
CA ASP A 74 18.63 20.91 6.93
C ASP A 74 17.96 20.50 8.24
N GLU A 75 17.49 21.47 9.05
CA GLU A 75 16.73 21.21 10.28
C GLU A 75 15.43 20.49 9.99
N ALA A 76 14.62 21.11 9.13
CA ALA A 76 13.34 20.53 8.79
C ALA A 76 13.56 19.22 8.01
N GLY A 77 14.68 19.05 7.29
CA GLY A 77 15.02 17.81 6.58
C GLY A 77 15.18 16.61 7.51
N GLN A 78 15.73 16.82 8.70
CA GLN A 78 15.81 15.81 9.75
C GLN A 78 14.42 15.45 10.27
N PHE A 79 13.59 16.46 10.61
CA PHE A 79 12.20 16.24 11.04
C PHE A 79 11.36 15.44 10.03
N ASP A 80 11.51 15.74 8.72
CA ASP A 80 10.82 15.00 7.66
C ASP A 80 11.26 13.53 7.61
N MET A 81 12.57 13.26 7.73
CA MET A 81 13.09 11.88 7.70
C MET A 81 12.57 11.08 8.90
N ASP A 82 12.64 11.64 10.11
CA ASP A 82 12.16 10.97 11.33
C ASP A 82 10.65 10.68 11.26
N MET A 83 9.84 11.64 10.79
CA MET A 83 8.40 11.47 10.59
C MET A 83 8.11 10.39 9.52
N VAL A 84 8.80 10.44 8.38
CA VAL A 84 8.63 9.51 7.26
C VAL A 84 9.03 8.08 7.63
N GLU A 85 10.14 7.90 8.35
CA GLU A 85 10.59 6.59 8.81
C GLU A 85 9.58 5.97 9.76
N ASN A 86 9.16 6.70 10.80
CA ASN A 86 8.13 6.24 11.74
C ASN A 86 6.81 5.87 11.04
N PHE A 87 6.36 6.68 10.07
CA PHE A 87 5.15 6.36 9.29
C PHE A 87 5.33 5.13 8.40
N ARG A 88 6.48 4.99 7.73
CA ARG A 88 6.79 3.82 6.87
C ARG A 88 6.79 2.54 7.69
N ASP A 89 7.48 2.54 8.83
CA ASP A 89 7.65 1.37 9.67
C ASP A 89 6.30 0.95 10.29
N THR A 90 5.49 1.92 10.72
CA THR A 90 4.10 1.70 11.16
C THR A 90 3.23 1.09 10.04
N VAL A 91 3.29 1.66 8.83
CA VAL A 91 2.54 1.19 7.65
C VAL A 91 2.94 -0.22 7.24
N ASP A 92 4.23 -0.54 7.25
CA ASP A 92 4.74 -1.83 6.80
C ASP A 92 4.37 -2.96 7.78
N VAL A 93 4.40 -2.70 9.09
CA VAL A 93 3.88 -3.63 10.10
C VAL A 93 2.37 -3.86 9.92
N ILE A 94 1.59 -2.79 9.71
CA ILE A 94 0.14 -2.87 9.53
C ILE A 94 -0.24 -3.62 8.25
N LEU A 95 0.49 -3.41 7.15
CA LEU A 95 0.27 -4.13 5.89
C LEU A 95 0.53 -5.64 6.01
N VAL A 96 1.63 -6.04 6.66
CA VAL A 96 1.94 -7.46 6.91
C VAL A 96 0.85 -8.09 7.77
N PHE A 97 0.45 -7.42 8.85
CA PHE A 97 -0.60 -7.93 9.74
C PHE A 97 -1.95 -8.03 9.02
N ALA A 98 -2.39 -6.98 8.33
CA ALA A 98 -3.66 -6.96 7.61
C ALA A 98 -3.70 -8.03 6.51
N GLY A 99 -2.59 -8.29 5.82
CA GLY A 99 -2.48 -9.38 4.84
C GLY A 99 -2.68 -10.76 5.47
N LEU A 100 -1.93 -11.06 6.54
CA LEU A 100 -2.01 -12.34 7.26
C LEU A 100 -3.41 -12.56 7.87
N PHE A 101 -3.95 -11.53 8.54
CA PHE A 101 -5.28 -11.57 9.12
C PHE A 101 -6.36 -11.77 8.05
N SER A 102 -6.29 -11.04 6.92
CA SER A 102 -7.26 -11.21 5.82
C SER A 102 -7.22 -12.61 5.22
N ALA A 103 -6.06 -13.26 5.15
CA ALA A 103 -5.96 -14.65 4.71
C ALA A 103 -6.66 -15.62 5.68
N ILE A 104 -6.44 -15.45 7.00
CA ILE A 104 -7.08 -16.28 8.04
C ILE A 104 -8.60 -16.06 8.08
N VAL A 105 -9.06 -14.81 7.99
CA VAL A 105 -10.51 -14.53 7.96
C VAL A 105 -11.14 -15.03 6.67
N SER A 106 -10.46 -14.93 5.52
CA SER A 106 -10.97 -15.44 4.24
C SER A 106 -11.16 -16.96 4.24
N THR A 107 -10.24 -17.73 4.84
CA THR A 107 -10.43 -19.19 4.97
C THR A 107 -11.54 -19.56 5.95
N LEU A 108 -11.75 -18.78 7.02
CA LEU A 108 -12.88 -18.98 7.93
C LEU A 108 -14.22 -18.64 7.25
N VAL A 109 -14.31 -17.48 6.59
CA VAL A 109 -15.49 -17.05 5.82
C VAL A 109 -15.86 -18.07 4.75
N SER A 110 -14.89 -18.64 4.05
CA SER A 110 -15.14 -19.70 3.05
C SER A 110 -15.77 -20.95 3.67
N GLN A 111 -15.37 -21.32 4.90
CA GLN A 111 -15.96 -22.45 5.62
C GLN A 111 -17.35 -22.12 6.18
N THR A 112 -17.53 -20.96 6.81
CA THR A 112 -18.81 -20.57 7.42
C THR A 112 -19.88 -20.23 6.38
N TRP A 113 -19.48 -19.83 5.16
CA TRP A 113 -20.38 -19.68 4.02
C TRP A 113 -20.95 -21.02 3.54
N LEU A 114 -20.12 -22.08 3.52
CA LEU A 114 -20.56 -23.43 3.18
C LEU A 114 -21.46 -24.01 4.26
N ALA A 115 -21.13 -23.79 5.54
CA ALA A 115 -21.96 -24.19 6.68
C ALA A 115 -23.34 -23.47 6.73
N LEU A 116 -23.48 -22.33 6.06
CA LEU A 116 -24.73 -21.58 5.93
C LEU A 116 -25.67 -22.16 4.85
N GLN A 117 -25.18 -23.05 3.98
CA GLN A 117 -26.02 -23.73 3.00
C GLN A 117 -26.85 -24.83 3.68
N PRO A 118 -28.06 -25.15 3.17
CA PRO A 118 -28.82 -26.29 3.67
C PRO A 118 -27.98 -27.56 3.57
N ASP A 119 -27.88 -28.31 4.68
CA ASP A 119 -27.20 -29.61 4.64
C ASP A 119 -28.08 -30.61 3.89
N TYR A 120 -27.88 -30.66 2.57
CA TYR A 120 -28.58 -31.57 1.68
C TYR A 120 -28.35 -33.04 2.04
N SER A 121 -27.29 -33.39 2.78
CA SER A 121 -27.08 -34.76 3.28
C SER A 121 -28.01 -35.09 4.44
N GLN A 122 -28.22 -34.15 5.38
CA GLN A 122 -29.20 -34.30 6.45
C GLN A 122 -30.64 -34.25 5.93
N ILE A 123 -30.96 -33.35 4.99
CA ILE A 123 -32.27 -33.29 4.34
C ILE A 123 -32.55 -34.59 3.57
N ALA A 124 -31.59 -35.10 2.80
CA ALA A 124 -31.73 -36.38 2.10
C ALA A 124 -31.86 -37.56 3.08
N ALA A 125 -31.13 -37.57 4.19
CA ALA A 125 -31.25 -38.61 5.22
C ALA A 125 -32.63 -38.56 5.91
N ALA A 126 -33.17 -37.39 6.21
CA ALA A 126 -34.50 -37.22 6.79
C ALA A 126 -35.60 -37.71 5.83
N LEU A 127 -35.53 -37.32 4.55
CA LEU A 127 -36.47 -37.76 3.50
C LEU A 127 -36.36 -39.27 3.20
N LEU A 128 -35.15 -39.84 3.25
CA LEU A 128 -34.96 -41.30 3.13
C LEU A 128 -35.53 -42.06 4.32
N MET A 129 -35.38 -41.53 5.55
CA MET A 129 -35.97 -42.12 6.75
C MET A 129 -37.50 -42.07 6.72
N GLU A 130 -38.09 -40.99 6.22
CA GLU A 130 -39.53 -40.89 5.95
C GLU A 130 -39.97 -41.93 4.90
N LEU A 131 -39.27 -42.03 3.78
CA LEU A 131 -39.57 -43.02 2.73
C LEU A 131 -39.52 -44.48 3.27
N ILE A 132 -38.52 -44.79 4.11
CA ILE A 132 -38.42 -46.10 4.77
C ILE A 132 -39.56 -46.32 5.78
N ALA A 133 -40.00 -45.27 6.49
CA ALA A 133 -41.14 -45.35 7.40
C ALA A 133 -42.47 -45.60 6.66
N VAL A 134 -42.70 -44.91 5.54
CA VAL A 134 -43.86 -45.12 4.66
C VAL A 134 -43.85 -46.52 4.03
N GLN A 135 -42.68 -47.02 3.61
CA GLN A 135 -42.57 -48.41 3.12
C GLN A 135 -42.91 -49.44 4.21
N ARG A 136 -42.53 -49.17 5.47
CA ARG A 136 -42.85 -50.05 6.61
C ARG A 136 -44.33 -50.01 7.01
N SER A 137 -44.99 -48.85 6.98
CA SER A 137 -46.43 -48.77 7.29
C SER A 137 -47.27 -49.51 6.26
N ILE A 138 -46.98 -49.31 4.96
CA ILE A 138 -47.60 -50.06 3.86
C ILE A 138 -47.38 -51.58 4.03
N ALA A 139 -46.16 -52.02 4.36
CA ALA A 139 -45.86 -53.44 4.60
C ALA A 139 -46.54 -54.01 5.85
N ALA A 140 -46.82 -53.17 6.86
CA ALA A 140 -47.56 -53.54 8.07
C ALA A 140 -49.10 -53.51 7.89
N GLY A 141 -49.58 -53.02 6.74
CA GLY A 141 -51.01 -52.85 6.47
C GLY A 141 -51.66 -51.65 7.17
N THR A 142 -50.86 -50.75 7.76
CA THR A 142 -51.34 -49.48 8.34
C THR A 142 -51.42 -48.39 7.25
N PRO A 143 -52.36 -47.44 7.36
CA PRO A 143 -52.49 -46.35 6.38
C PRO A 143 -51.23 -45.46 6.40
N PRO A 144 -50.72 -45.02 5.23
CA PRO A 144 -49.50 -44.21 5.18
C PRO A 144 -49.64 -42.82 5.82
N ASP A 145 -50.87 -42.30 5.96
CA ASP A 145 -51.15 -41.02 6.66
C ASP A 145 -50.85 -41.04 8.17
N GLU A 146 -50.65 -42.21 8.80
CA GLU A 146 -50.19 -42.30 10.20
C GLU A 146 -48.67 -42.09 10.36
N VAL A 147 -47.91 -42.01 9.26
CA VAL A 147 -46.48 -41.74 9.31
C VAL A 147 -46.24 -40.25 9.53
N ALA A 148 -45.51 -39.91 10.60
CA ALA A 148 -45.12 -38.53 10.85
C ALA A 148 -44.24 -38.01 9.69
N PRO A 149 -44.59 -36.88 9.05
CA PRO A 149 -43.80 -36.32 7.97
C PRO A 149 -42.42 -35.86 8.47
N SER A 150 -41.42 -35.81 7.59
CA SER A 150 -40.08 -35.37 7.97
C SER A 150 -40.07 -33.93 8.49
N SER A 151 -39.25 -33.70 9.52
CA SER A 151 -39.06 -32.37 10.13
C SER A 151 -38.24 -31.41 9.27
N LEU A 152 -37.69 -31.88 8.13
CA LEU A 152 -36.84 -31.13 7.21
C LEU A 152 -37.34 -31.35 5.78
N ASN A 153 -37.54 -30.26 5.05
CA ASN A 153 -38.03 -30.24 3.67
C ASN A 153 -37.03 -29.49 2.77
N LEU A 154 -37.14 -29.59 1.45
CA LEU A 154 -36.26 -28.84 0.54
C LEU A 154 -36.33 -27.31 0.75
N ASP A 155 -37.48 -26.81 1.19
CA ASP A 155 -37.72 -25.39 1.51
C ASP A 155 -37.45 -25.03 2.98
N SER A 156 -37.11 -25.99 3.85
CA SER A 156 -36.80 -25.68 5.26
C SER A 156 -35.45 -25.00 5.35
N SER A 157 -35.45 -23.68 5.51
CA SER A 157 -34.24 -22.89 5.75
C SER A 157 -33.64 -23.28 7.11
N THR A 158 -32.56 -24.07 7.08
CA THR A 158 -31.80 -24.47 8.28
C THR A 158 -30.90 -23.35 8.81
N ALA A 159 -30.71 -22.26 8.06
CA ALA A 159 -29.89 -21.12 8.43
C ALA A 159 -30.55 -20.30 9.55
N VAL A 160 -30.04 -20.42 10.77
CA VAL A 160 -30.52 -19.67 11.93
C VAL A 160 -30.17 -18.19 11.75
N ASN A 161 -30.98 -17.29 12.31
CA ASN A 161 -30.72 -15.84 12.24
C ASN A 161 -29.33 -15.47 12.79
N THR A 162 -28.84 -16.23 13.78
CA THR A 162 -27.50 -16.13 14.37
C THR A 162 -26.40 -16.33 13.33
N ASP A 163 -26.51 -17.36 12.48
CA ASP A 163 -25.47 -17.76 11.52
C ASP A 163 -25.24 -16.70 10.44
N ARG A 164 -26.32 -16.00 10.05
CA ARG A 164 -26.26 -14.84 9.15
C ARG A 164 -25.53 -13.66 9.78
N TRP A 165 -25.72 -13.43 11.08
CA TRP A 165 -25.07 -12.33 11.80
C TRP A 165 -23.58 -12.60 12.02
N ILE A 166 -23.22 -13.85 12.35
CA ILE A 166 -21.82 -14.31 12.48
C ILE A 166 -21.07 -14.16 11.15
N ASN A 167 -21.63 -14.65 10.05
CA ASN A 167 -21.04 -14.48 8.71
C ASN A 167 -20.91 -12.99 8.34
N GLY A 168 -21.91 -12.16 8.69
CA GLY A 168 -21.83 -10.71 8.55
C GLY A 168 -20.66 -10.09 9.33
N MET A 169 -20.44 -10.49 10.58
CA MET A 169 -19.32 -10.01 11.39
C MET A 169 -17.96 -10.37 10.79
N PHE A 170 -17.78 -11.60 10.28
CA PHE A 170 -16.53 -11.99 9.62
C PHE A 170 -16.32 -11.23 8.29
N PHE A 171 -17.38 -10.98 7.52
CA PHE A 171 -17.26 -10.17 6.30
C PHE A 171 -16.90 -8.71 6.62
N VAL A 172 -17.50 -8.11 7.66
CA VAL A 172 -17.18 -6.74 8.10
C VAL A 172 -15.75 -6.68 8.64
N SER A 173 -15.27 -7.65 9.43
CA SER A 173 -13.88 -7.65 9.90
C SER A 173 -12.89 -7.75 8.72
N LEU A 174 -13.15 -8.62 7.74
CA LEU A 174 -12.38 -8.71 6.51
C LEU A 174 -12.37 -7.38 5.73
N ALA A 175 -13.53 -6.75 5.56
CA ALA A 175 -13.67 -5.48 4.85
C ALA A 175 -12.94 -4.32 5.56
N VAL A 176 -13.00 -4.24 6.89
CA VAL A 176 -12.26 -3.24 7.68
C VAL A 176 -10.74 -3.48 7.59
N SER A 177 -10.29 -4.74 7.63
CA SER A 177 -8.88 -5.12 7.44
C SER A 177 -8.37 -4.69 6.06
N LEU A 178 -9.09 -5.04 4.99
CA LEU A 178 -8.75 -4.64 3.62
C LEU A 178 -8.79 -3.12 3.43
N SER A 179 -9.75 -2.42 4.03
CA SER A 179 -9.82 -0.96 4.01
C SER A 179 -8.61 -0.33 4.70
N THR A 180 -8.16 -0.91 5.82
CA THR A 180 -6.94 -0.51 6.52
C THR A 180 -5.69 -0.71 5.65
N ALA A 181 -5.60 -1.84 4.95
CA ALA A 181 -4.51 -2.11 4.01
C ALA A 181 -4.50 -1.12 2.83
N LEU A 182 -5.66 -0.78 2.27
CA LEU A 182 -5.78 0.23 1.21
C LEU A 182 -5.34 1.63 1.69
N LEU A 183 -5.77 2.04 2.89
CA LEU A 183 -5.31 3.29 3.51
C LEU A 183 -3.79 3.28 3.77
N ALA A 184 -3.23 2.15 4.17
CA ALA A 184 -1.78 1.99 4.37
C ALA A 184 -0.99 2.08 3.05
N VAL A 185 -1.49 1.52 1.94
CA VAL A 185 -0.91 1.73 0.61
C VAL A 185 -1.00 3.20 0.19
N LEU A 186 -2.14 3.88 0.42
CA LEU A 186 -2.28 5.31 0.12
C LEU A 186 -1.27 6.15 0.91
N VAL A 187 -1.15 5.94 2.23
CA VAL A 187 -0.13 6.61 3.07
C VAL A 187 1.27 6.38 2.50
N LYS A 188 1.61 5.15 2.09
CA LYS A 188 2.92 4.84 1.48
C LYS A 188 3.15 5.63 0.18
N GLN A 189 2.13 5.79 -0.66
CA GLN A 189 2.19 6.62 -1.86
C GLN A 189 2.35 8.12 -1.54
N TRP A 190 1.63 8.64 -0.54
CA TRP A 190 1.78 10.03 -0.07
C TRP A 190 3.20 10.32 0.44
N ILE A 191 3.78 9.41 1.23
CA ILE A 191 5.16 9.50 1.73
C ILE A 191 6.16 9.52 0.56
N GLN A 192 6.01 8.61 -0.42
CA GLN A 192 6.88 8.57 -1.61
C GLN A 192 6.78 9.86 -2.44
N ALA A 193 5.57 10.41 -2.61
CA ALA A 193 5.37 11.69 -3.29
C ALA A 193 5.97 12.87 -2.50
N TYR A 194 5.91 12.82 -1.16
CA TYR A 194 6.44 13.86 -0.27
C TYR A 194 7.97 13.94 -0.32
N VAL A 195 8.66 12.79 -0.27
CA VAL A 195 10.13 12.69 -0.29
C VAL A 195 10.73 12.87 -1.71
N SER A 196 9.90 12.87 -2.75
CA SER A 196 10.33 13.01 -4.15
C SER A 196 11.27 14.22 -4.35
N PRO A 197 12.50 14.02 -4.88
CA PRO A 197 13.56 15.02 -4.84
C PRO A 197 13.20 16.30 -5.60
N ILE A 198 13.47 17.45 -4.98
CA ILE A 198 13.16 18.78 -5.55
C ILE A 198 14.44 19.38 -6.13
N SER A 199 14.54 19.45 -7.46
CA SER A 199 15.63 20.16 -8.14
C SER A 199 15.38 21.68 -8.14
N GLY A 200 16.36 22.48 -7.75
CA GLY A 200 16.26 23.95 -7.77
C GLY A 200 17.21 24.64 -6.80
N THR A 201 16.95 25.92 -6.56
CA THR A 201 17.64 26.73 -5.53
C THR A 201 17.06 26.45 -4.14
N PRO A 202 17.82 26.70 -3.05
CA PRO A 202 17.35 26.48 -1.67
C PRO A 202 16.02 27.16 -1.35
N GLN A 203 15.82 28.41 -1.79
CA GLN A 203 14.53 29.10 -1.62
C GLN A 203 13.37 28.41 -2.37
N HIS A 204 13.62 27.89 -3.58
CA HIS A 204 12.58 27.17 -4.33
C HIS A 204 12.24 25.83 -3.67
N GLN A 205 13.27 25.07 -3.25
CA GLN A 205 13.11 23.82 -2.49
C GLN A 205 12.31 24.05 -1.20
N GLY A 206 12.66 25.08 -0.42
CA GLY A 206 11.94 25.44 0.81
C GLY A 206 10.46 25.76 0.56
N ARG A 207 10.15 26.52 -0.50
CA ARG A 207 8.76 26.86 -0.87
C ARG A 207 7.94 25.64 -1.33
N VAL A 208 8.50 24.79 -2.20
CA VAL A 208 7.82 23.58 -2.69
C VAL A 208 7.57 22.61 -1.55
N ARG A 209 8.55 22.45 -0.64
CA ARG A 209 8.41 21.64 0.56
C ARG A 209 7.35 22.21 1.51
N HIS A 210 7.36 23.52 1.79
CA HIS A 210 6.33 24.16 2.62
C HIS A 210 4.92 23.94 2.05
N PHE A 211 4.76 24.01 0.73
CA PHE A 211 3.51 23.65 0.06
C PHE A 211 3.11 22.18 0.27
N ARG A 212 4.06 21.23 0.17
CA ARG A 212 3.80 19.81 0.49
C ARG A 212 3.43 19.60 1.97
N SER A 213 4.06 20.34 2.88
CA SER A 213 3.79 20.29 4.33
C SER A 213 2.37 20.77 4.65
N MET A 214 1.95 21.92 4.09
CA MET A 214 0.56 22.38 4.17
C MET A 214 -0.41 21.37 3.56
N GLY A 215 0.02 20.62 2.53
CA GLY A 215 -0.74 19.48 1.99
C GLY A 215 -0.96 18.37 3.01
N ILE A 216 0.09 17.90 3.69
CA ILE A 216 0.00 16.87 4.75
C ILE A 216 -1.00 17.28 5.85
N GLU A 217 -0.93 18.54 6.28
CA GLU A 217 -1.78 19.10 7.32
C GLU A 217 -3.25 19.26 6.85
N GLN A 218 -3.47 19.88 5.69
CA GLN A 218 -4.81 20.08 5.11
C GLN A 218 -5.53 18.75 4.85
N TRP A 219 -4.83 17.74 4.33
CA TRP A 219 -5.36 16.40 4.09
C TRP A 219 -5.41 15.51 5.35
N HIS A 220 -5.01 16.03 6.51
CA HIS A 220 -5.05 15.33 7.79
C HIS A 220 -4.33 13.97 7.77
N VAL A 221 -3.25 13.85 6.99
CA VAL A 221 -2.50 12.59 6.83
C VAL A 221 -2.03 12.01 8.17
N PRO A 222 -1.55 12.79 9.16
CA PRO A 222 -1.19 12.26 10.47
C PRO A 222 -2.36 11.61 11.23
N LEU A 223 -3.58 12.13 11.06
CA LEU A 223 -4.79 11.54 11.64
C LEU A 223 -5.16 10.23 10.95
N ILE A 224 -5.00 10.15 9.62
CA ILE A 224 -5.17 8.89 8.88
C ILE A 224 -4.18 7.85 9.40
N VAL A 225 -2.88 8.18 9.49
CA VAL A 225 -1.84 7.28 10.01
C VAL A 225 -2.13 6.82 11.44
N GLY A 226 -2.57 7.72 12.33
CA GLY A 226 -2.98 7.37 13.69
C GLY A 226 -4.22 6.48 13.77
N LEU A 227 -5.08 6.50 12.74
CA LEU A 227 -6.34 5.73 12.67
C LEU A 227 -6.16 4.35 12.02
N LEU A 228 -5.10 4.12 11.23
CA LEU A 228 -4.75 2.79 10.69
C LEU A 228 -4.68 1.70 11.79
N PRO A 229 -3.90 1.87 12.89
CA PRO A 229 -3.89 0.90 13.98
C PRO A 229 -5.27 0.68 14.61
N THR A 230 -6.09 1.71 14.75
CA THR A 230 -7.38 1.59 15.45
C THR A 230 -8.40 0.81 14.63
N LEU A 231 -8.42 0.99 13.30
CA LEU A 231 -9.22 0.15 12.38
C LEU A 231 -8.79 -1.32 12.42
N LEU A 232 -7.48 -1.59 12.49
CA LEU A 232 -6.94 -2.95 12.60
C LEU A 232 -7.38 -3.61 13.91
N HIS A 233 -7.26 -2.93 15.06
CA HIS A 233 -7.74 -3.44 16.35
C HIS A 233 -9.27 -3.63 16.37
N LEU A 234 -10.03 -2.74 15.73
CA LEU A 234 -11.48 -2.88 15.57
C LEU A 234 -11.82 -4.14 14.75
N SER A 235 -11.10 -4.39 13.66
CA SER A 235 -11.25 -5.61 12.84
C SER A 235 -10.98 -6.89 13.64
N LEU A 236 -9.89 -6.93 14.43
CA LEU A 236 -9.61 -8.01 15.38
C LEU A 236 -10.75 -8.21 16.39
N PHE A 237 -11.27 -7.12 16.96
CA PHE A 237 -12.36 -7.18 17.95
C PHE A 237 -13.64 -7.79 17.34
N LEU A 238 -14.06 -7.33 16.15
CA LEU A 238 -15.21 -7.91 15.44
C LEU A 238 -14.98 -9.41 15.13
N PHE A 239 -13.76 -9.78 14.72
CA PHE A 239 -13.42 -11.17 14.47
C PHE A 239 -13.51 -12.04 15.72
N PHE A 240 -12.99 -11.59 16.86
CA PHE A 240 -13.10 -12.34 18.13
C PHE A 240 -14.56 -12.47 18.59
N VAL A 241 -15.38 -11.43 18.44
CA VAL A 241 -16.82 -11.53 18.75
C VAL A 241 -17.52 -12.55 17.85
N GLY A 242 -17.25 -12.53 16.54
CA GLY A 242 -17.78 -13.53 15.61
C GLY A 242 -17.29 -14.95 15.91
N LEU A 243 -16.04 -15.12 16.33
CA LEU A 243 -15.44 -16.41 16.66
C LEU A 243 -15.97 -16.99 17.97
N ILE A 244 -16.19 -16.16 19.00
CA ILE A 244 -16.86 -16.57 20.25
C ILE A 244 -18.31 -16.99 19.96
N ALA A 245 -19.02 -16.23 19.13
CA ALA A 245 -20.38 -16.58 18.71
C ALA A 245 -20.41 -17.92 17.96
N LEU A 246 -19.51 -18.11 16.98
CA LEU A 246 -19.36 -19.38 16.24
C LEU A 246 -19.07 -20.58 17.16
N LEU A 247 -18.17 -20.41 18.15
CA LEU A 247 -17.88 -21.44 19.15
C LEU A 247 -19.05 -21.72 20.11
N SER A 248 -19.93 -20.75 20.34
CA SER A 248 -21.13 -20.94 21.17
C SER A 248 -22.29 -21.63 20.44
N THR A 249 -22.24 -21.65 19.10
CA THR A 249 -23.19 -22.35 18.23
C THR A 249 -22.73 -23.75 17.79
N LEU A 250 -21.49 -24.14 18.13
CA LEU A 250 -20.87 -25.42 17.77
C LEU A 250 -21.12 -26.51 18.83
#